data_AF-A0A4Z0PHQ6-F1
#
_entry.id   AF-A0A4Z0PHQ6-F1
#
_cell.length_a   1.000
_cell.length_b   1.000
_cell.length_c   1.000
_cell.angle_alpha   90.00
_cell.angle_beta   90.00
_cell.angle_gamma   90.00
#
_symmetry.space_group_name_H-M   'P 1'
#
loop_
_entity.id
_entity.type
_entity.pdbx_description
1 polymer ?
#
loop_
_entity_poly.entity_id
_entity_poly.type
_entity_poly.pdbx_seq_one_letter_code
_entity_poly.pdbx_strand_id
1 'polypeptide(L)'
;MKSPSKPVLAAALHRYNDTPQPDFCGLSPAQMHPLLYQPLGPASVVQLRANVPDEVLNQVPFLRLTEAFLQLLQRETPLRLTPLGALPRKYLRELYAHGFLREEGLETGLFTLSREIDSLAITTLHQTTRLAGLARLVRGQLLLTKKGTQLLDPAHRPALWALVLDTFTNRFLWASHDGYPSQTVGQTGWAYSVYLLARFGQQPHPVSFYAAHYQRAFPFVLAEFTDPVYRTPLEQLTHCYGVRTFERGLNWFGLLGPEPQASVLYQPDQPLSASPLLAQLFDVQQAPV
;
A
#
# COMPACT_ATOMS: atom_id res chain seq x y z
N MET A 1 15.54 3.47 -47.52
CA MET A 1 15.03 2.36 -46.67
C MET A 1 13.52 2.25 -46.88
N LYS A 2 13.02 1.10 -47.32
CA LYS A 2 11.56 0.86 -47.39
C LYS A 2 11.05 0.59 -45.97
N SER A 3 10.03 1.31 -45.52
CA SER A 3 9.35 1.03 -44.25
C SER A 3 8.81 -0.40 -44.25
N PRO A 4 8.92 -1.14 -43.14
CA PRO A 4 8.41 -2.50 -43.05
C PRO A 4 6.90 -2.55 -43.28
N SER A 5 6.41 -3.63 -43.87
CA SER A 5 4.98 -3.84 -44.08
C SER A 5 4.25 -4.00 -42.74
N LYS A 6 2.98 -3.60 -42.67
CA LYS A 6 2.11 -3.73 -41.47
C LYS A 6 2.17 -5.10 -40.77
N PRO A 7 2.15 -6.26 -41.46
CA PRO A 7 2.22 -7.56 -40.78
C PRO A 7 3.58 -7.85 -40.13
N VAL A 8 4.68 -7.36 -40.71
CA VAL A 8 6.02 -7.49 -40.12
C VAL A 8 6.13 -6.65 -38.84
N LEU A 9 5.55 -5.44 -38.85
CA LEU A 9 5.50 -4.58 -37.68
C LEU A 9 4.65 -5.20 -36.56
N ALA A 10 3.49 -5.78 -36.90
CA ALA A 10 2.63 -6.46 -35.92
C ALA A 10 3.31 -7.66 -35.26
N ALA A 11 4.01 -8.50 -36.03
CA ALA A 11 4.77 -9.63 -35.50
C ALA A 11 5.96 -9.18 -34.63
N ALA A 12 6.65 -8.10 -35.00
CA ALA A 12 7.73 -7.53 -34.21
C ALA A 12 7.23 -6.94 -32.88
N LEU A 13 6.10 -6.23 -32.90
CA LEU A 13 5.45 -5.68 -31.70
C LEU A 13 4.98 -6.79 -30.75
N HIS A 14 4.35 -7.84 -31.28
CA HIS A 14 3.92 -8.99 -30.47
C HIS A 14 5.12 -9.67 -29.79
N ARG A 15 6.20 -9.90 -30.55
CA ARG A 15 7.43 -10.48 -29.98
C ARG A 15 8.02 -9.60 -28.88
N TYR A 16 8.08 -8.29 -29.07
CA TYR A 16 8.58 -7.37 -28.05
C TYR A 16 7.71 -7.43 -26.78
N ASN A 17 6.39 -7.44 -26.92
CA ASN A 17 5.46 -7.47 -25.80
C ASN A 17 5.52 -8.74 -24.96
N ASP A 18 5.94 -9.87 -25.55
CA ASP A 18 6.09 -11.13 -24.83
C ASP A 18 7.52 -11.40 -24.34
N THR A 19 8.48 -10.55 -24.70
CA THR A 19 9.88 -10.73 -24.30
C THR A 19 10.11 -10.10 -22.92
N PRO A 20 10.62 -10.87 -21.94
CA PRO A 20 11.10 -10.35 -20.66
C PRO A 20 12.05 -9.16 -20.82
N GLN A 21 11.82 -8.09 -20.05
CA GLN A 21 12.67 -6.90 -20.07
C GLN A 21 13.48 -6.78 -18.78
N PRO A 22 14.79 -6.48 -18.85
CA PRO A 22 15.61 -6.23 -17.67
C PRO A 22 15.10 -5.06 -16.80
N ASP A 23 14.54 -4.02 -17.42
CA ASP A 23 13.97 -2.86 -16.72
C ASP A 23 12.68 -3.20 -15.93
N PHE A 24 12.02 -4.30 -16.27
CA PHE A 24 10.86 -4.84 -15.54
C PHE A 24 11.21 -6.07 -14.70
N CYS A 25 12.50 -6.27 -14.41
CA CYS A 25 12.99 -7.37 -13.61
C CYS A 25 12.50 -8.75 -14.11
N GLY A 26 12.51 -8.93 -15.43
CA GLY A 26 12.12 -10.18 -16.09
C GLY A 26 10.65 -10.26 -16.52
N LEU A 27 9.81 -9.28 -16.17
CA LEU A 27 8.46 -9.21 -16.73
C LEU A 27 8.50 -8.71 -18.18
N SER A 28 7.59 -9.21 -19.01
CA SER A 28 7.35 -8.66 -20.34
C SER A 28 6.38 -7.47 -20.29
N PRO A 29 6.32 -6.62 -21.32
CA PRO A 29 5.28 -5.58 -21.42
C PRO A 29 3.85 -6.14 -21.30
N ALA A 30 3.59 -7.35 -21.83
CA ALA A 30 2.30 -8.02 -21.73
C ALA A 30 1.95 -8.44 -20.29
N GLN A 31 2.94 -8.70 -19.43
CA GLN A 31 2.74 -8.96 -18.01
C GLN A 31 2.66 -7.68 -17.17
N MET A 32 3.44 -6.65 -17.51
CA MET A 32 3.39 -5.35 -16.83
C MET A 32 2.05 -4.64 -17.05
N HIS A 33 1.46 -4.74 -18.24
CA HIS A 33 0.18 -4.10 -18.53
C HIS A 33 -0.95 -4.45 -17.54
N PRO A 34 -1.32 -5.74 -17.33
CA PRO A 34 -2.32 -6.09 -16.34
C PRO A 34 -1.86 -5.79 -14.91
N LEU A 35 -0.56 -5.89 -14.60
CA LEU A 35 -0.04 -5.53 -13.29
C LEU A 35 -0.29 -4.05 -12.92
N LEU A 36 -0.29 -3.16 -13.91
CA LEU A 36 -0.51 -1.72 -13.72
C LEU A 36 -1.98 -1.32 -13.77
N TYR A 37 -2.74 -1.86 -14.73
CA TYR A 37 -4.10 -1.39 -15.01
C TYR A 37 -5.20 -2.26 -14.41
N GLN A 38 -4.88 -3.52 -14.06
CA GLN A 38 -5.79 -4.47 -13.42
C GLN A 38 -5.03 -5.30 -12.37
N PRO A 39 -4.35 -4.65 -11.39
CA PRO A 39 -3.63 -5.38 -10.36
C PRO A 39 -4.56 -6.34 -9.64
N LEU A 40 -4.05 -7.51 -9.24
CA LEU A 40 -4.84 -8.59 -8.62
C LEU A 40 -5.86 -9.28 -9.55
N GLY A 41 -6.01 -8.82 -10.79
CA GLY A 41 -6.83 -9.47 -11.80
C GLY A 41 -6.24 -10.81 -12.28
N PRO A 42 -7.04 -11.64 -12.97
CA PRO A 42 -6.64 -13.00 -13.36
C PRO A 42 -5.45 -13.04 -14.35
N ALA A 43 -5.20 -11.96 -15.09
CA ALA A 43 -4.06 -11.82 -15.98
C ALA A 43 -2.84 -11.16 -15.32
N SER A 44 -2.97 -10.68 -14.09
CA SER A 44 -1.87 -10.05 -13.35
C SER A 44 -0.94 -11.12 -12.79
N VAL A 45 0.36 -10.83 -12.77
CA VAL A 45 1.38 -11.70 -12.15
C VAL A 45 1.35 -11.62 -10.63
N VAL A 46 0.66 -10.64 -10.04
CA VAL A 46 0.40 -10.53 -8.60
C VAL A 46 -1.10 -10.68 -8.39
N GLN A 47 -1.51 -11.73 -7.69
CA GLN A 47 -2.91 -12.06 -7.40
C GLN A 47 -3.12 -12.27 -5.91
N LEU A 48 -4.35 -12.03 -5.44
CA LEU A 48 -4.73 -12.45 -4.09
C LEU A 48 -4.96 -13.95 -4.05
N ARG A 49 -4.51 -14.60 -2.98
CA ARG A 49 -4.92 -15.98 -2.72
C ARG A 49 -6.41 -16.02 -2.38
N ALA A 50 -7.14 -16.94 -2.99
CA ALA A 50 -8.60 -17.03 -2.81
C ALA A 50 -9.01 -17.55 -1.42
N ASN A 51 -8.23 -18.48 -0.85
CA ASN A 51 -8.56 -19.17 0.40
C ASN A 51 -7.51 -18.86 1.47
N VAL A 52 -7.49 -17.61 1.94
CA VAL A 52 -6.60 -17.18 3.03
C VAL A 52 -7.23 -17.55 4.38
N PRO A 53 -6.58 -18.37 5.22
CA PRO A 53 -7.07 -18.70 6.56
C PRO A 53 -7.19 -17.48 7.48
N ASP A 54 -8.07 -17.56 8.47
CA ASP A 54 -8.26 -16.50 9.44
C ASP A 54 -7.00 -16.21 10.26
N GLU A 55 -6.16 -17.22 10.51
CA GLU A 55 -4.88 -17.10 11.20
C GLU A 55 -3.87 -16.27 10.40
N VAL A 56 -3.96 -16.30 9.06
CA VAL A 56 -3.16 -15.45 8.18
C VAL A 56 -3.71 -14.04 8.17
N LEU A 57 -5.03 -13.87 8.00
CA LEU A 57 -5.68 -12.56 8.05
C LEU A 57 -5.51 -11.86 9.41
N ASN A 58 -5.36 -12.65 10.50
CA ASN A 58 -5.08 -12.16 11.83
C ASN A 58 -3.76 -11.38 11.93
N GLN A 59 -2.82 -11.66 11.03
CA GLN A 59 -1.50 -11.05 10.99
C GLN A 59 -1.47 -9.77 10.13
N VAL A 60 -2.57 -9.40 9.46
CA VAL A 60 -2.67 -8.20 8.62
C VAL A 60 -3.08 -6.98 9.46
N PRO A 61 -2.16 -6.08 9.85
CA PRO A 61 -2.45 -5.10 10.89
C PRO A 61 -3.55 -4.09 10.52
N PHE A 62 -3.52 -3.56 9.29
CA PHE A 62 -4.51 -2.59 8.84
C PHE A 62 -5.92 -3.20 8.66
N LEU A 63 -6.00 -4.50 8.34
CA LEU A 63 -7.27 -5.24 8.33
C LEU A 63 -7.83 -5.36 9.76
N ARG A 64 -7.00 -5.75 10.73
CA ARG A 64 -7.40 -5.83 12.15
C ARG A 64 -7.84 -4.48 12.70
N LEU A 65 -7.14 -3.41 12.35
CA LEU A 65 -7.52 -2.04 12.69
C LEU A 65 -8.87 -1.66 12.06
N THR A 66 -9.10 -2.09 10.81
CA THR A 66 -10.40 -1.89 10.14
C THR A 66 -11.53 -2.62 10.86
N GLU A 67 -11.35 -3.90 11.19
CA GLU A 67 -12.33 -4.70 11.93
C GLU A 67 -12.69 -4.06 13.28
N ALA A 68 -11.68 -3.64 14.06
CA ALA A 68 -11.87 -2.96 15.33
C ALA A 68 -12.65 -1.64 15.18
N PHE A 69 -12.38 -0.88 14.12
CA PHE A 69 -13.12 0.34 13.83
C PHE A 69 -14.58 0.07 13.43
N LEU A 70 -14.85 -0.96 12.63
CA LEU A 70 -16.22 -1.33 12.27
C LEU A 70 -17.00 -1.83 13.50
N GLN A 71 -16.37 -2.59 14.40
CA GLN A 71 -16.96 -2.99 15.68
C GLN A 71 -17.24 -1.79 16.58
N LEU A 72 -16.32 -0.83 16.64
CA LEU A 72 -16.52 0.45 17.33
C LEU A 72 -17.74 1.19 16.77
N LEU A 73 -17.86 1.29 15.45
CA LEU A 73 -19.03 1.91 14.83
C LEU A 73 -20.29 1.11 15.14
N GLN A 74 -20.27 -0.23 15.08
CA GLN A 74 -21.42 -1.06 15.42
C GLN A 74 -21.91 -0.80 16.85
N ARG A 75 -20.98 -0.65 17.80
CA ARG A 75 -21.26 -0.37 19.22
C ARG A 75 -21.85 1.02 19.45
N GLU A 76 -21.32 2.04 18.76
CA GLU A 76 -21.63 3.44 19.04
C GLU A 76 -22.69 4.05 18.09
N THR A 77 -23.12 3.34 17.03
CA THR A 77 -23.88 3.95 15.91
C THR A 77 -25.12 4.72 16.39
N PRO A 78 -25.20 6.05 16.14
CA PRO A 78 -24.21 6.90 15.44
C PRO A 78 -23.04 7.39 16.32
N LEU A 79 -21.80 7.24 15.83
CA LEU A 79 -20.61 7.83 16.45
C LEU A 79 -20.52 9.33 16.10
N ARG A 80 -20.61 10.20 17.10
CA ARG A 80 -20.52 11.66 16.88
C ARG A 80 -19.07 12.10 16.69
N LEU A 81 -18.79 12.76 15.57
CA LEU A 81 -17.48 13.36 15.30
C LEU A 81 -17.32 14.70 16.03
N THR A 82 -16.08 15.16 16.11
CA THR A 82 -15.77 16.53 16.54
C THR A 82 -16.31 17.55 15.53
N PRO A 83 -16.40 18.86 15.88
CA PRO A 83 -16.83 19.90 14.94
C PRO A 83 -16.00 19.97 13.65
N LEU A 84 -14.73 19.57 13.71
CA LEU A 84 -13.83 19.52 12.56
C LEU A 84 -13.97 18.23 11.72
N GLY A 85 -14.93 17.37 12.08
CA GLY A 85 -15.13 16.09 11.39
C GLY A 85 -14.10 15.02 11.71
N ALA A 86 -13.30 15.19 12.78
CA ALA A 86 -12.35 14.19 13.25
C ALA A 86 -12.97 13.26 14.32
N LEU A 87 -12.39 12.08 14.50
CA LEU A 87 -12.72 11.13 15.55
C LEU A 87 -12.39 11.72 16.94
N PRO A 88 -13.31 11.62 17.92
CA PRO A 88 -13.04 12.02 19.29
C PRO A 88 -11.83 11.30 19.90
N ARG A 89 -11.03 12.02 20.71
CA ARG A 89 -9.78 11.52 21.32
C ARG A 89 -9.92 10.19 22.06
N LYS A 90 -11.06 9.94 22.71
CA LYS A 90 -11.31 8.67 23.41
C LYS A 90 -11.23 7.47 22.47
N TYR A 91 -11.78 7.59 21.26
CA TYR A 91 -11.80 6.52 20.27
C TYR A 91 -10.46 6.40 19.54
N LEU A 92 -9.75 7.51 19.33
CA LEU A 92 -8.36 7.47 18.83
C LEU A 92 -7.48 6.61 19.74
N ARG A 93 -7.55 6.86 21.06
CA ARG A 93 -6.80 6.10 22.06
C ARG A 93 -7.24 4.65 22.16
N GLU A 94 -8.55 4.38 22.08
CA GLU A 94 -9.09 3.02 22.05
C GLU A 94 -8.55 2.22 20.86
N LEU A 95 -8.62 2.78 19.65
CA LEU A 95 -8.12 2.14 18.43
C LEU A 95 -6.61 1.90 18.48
N TYR A 96 -5.84 2.90 18.91
CA TYR A 96 -4.39 2.79 19.01
C TYR A 96 -3.95 1.78 20.07
N ALA A 97 -4.69 1.67 21.18
CA ALA A 97 -4.37 0.74 22.27
C ALA A 97 -4.43 -0.74 21.87
N HIS A 98 -5.10 -1.08 20.76
CA HIS A 98 -5.01 -2.44 20.21
C HIS A 98 -3.58 -2.81 19.77
N GLY A 99 -2.73 -1.82 19.46
CA GLY A 99 -1.34 -2.04 19.10
C GLY A 99 -1.11 -2.77 17.77
N PHE A 100 -2.13 -2.81 16.89
CA PHE A 100 -1.99 -3.42 15.57
C PHE A 100 -0.94 -2.68 14.72
N LEU A 101 -1.01 -1.35 14.70
CA LEU A 101 -0.05 -0.48 14.02
C LEU A 101 0.57 0.48 15.03
N ARG A 102 1.89 0.46 15.10
CA ARG A 102 2.67 1.37 15.93
C ARG A 102 3.37 2.37 15.03
N GLU A 103 3.32 3.64 15.40
CA GLU A 103 3.98 4.72 14.69
C GLU A 103 5.14 5.24 15.55
N GLU A 104 6.36 5.22 15.01
CA GLU A 104 7.60 5.49 15.75
C GLU A 104 7.52 6.76 16.61
N GLY A 105 6.99 7.85 16.06
CA GLY A 105 6.88 9.13 16.78
C GLY A 105 5.94 9.10 18.00
N LEU A 106 4.94 8.22 18.00
CA LEU A 106 4.07 7.98 19.16
C LEU A 106 4.76 7.06 20.19
N GLU A 107 5.45 6.02 19.72
CA GLU A 107 6.13 5.04 20.58
C GLU A 107 7.35 5.65 21.29
N THR A 108 8.08 6.54 20.62
CA THR A 108 9.24 7.26 21.17
C THR A 108 8.83 8.47 22.02
N GLY A 109 7.55 8.87 21.98
CA GLY A 109 7.05 10.06 22.67
C GLY A 109 7.45 11.39 22.01
N LEU A 110 7.92 11.38 20.75
CA LEU A 110 8.19 12.59 19.97
C LEU A 110 6.95 13.48 19.88
N PHE A 111 5.76 12.87 19.77
CA PHE A 111 4.47 13.54 19.89
C PHE A 111 3.45 12.64 20.57
N THR A 112 2.29 13.20 20.92
CA THR A 112 1.21 12.47 21.59
C THR A 112 -0.01 12.32 20.68
N LEU A 113 -0.75 11.23 20.83
CA LEU A 113 -2.02 11.03 20.13
C LEU A 113 -3.11 11.93 20.73
N SER A 114 -3.16 13.17 20.25
CA SER A 114 -4.08 14.21 20.73
C SER A 114 -5.14 14.57 19.70
N ARG A 115 -4.83 14.45 18.41
CA ARG A 115 -5.68 14.69 17.25
C ARG A 115 -5.58 13.50 16.29
N GLU A 116 -6.57 13.35 15.42
CA GLU A 116 -6.59 12.27 14.42
C GLU A 116 -5.37 12.30 13.51
N ILE A 117 -4.97 13.51 13.07
CA ILE A 117 -3.79 13.72 12.21
C ILE A 117 -2.46 13.39 12.87
N ASP A 118 -2.42 13.16 14.18
CA ASP A 118 -1.22 12.70 14.87
C ASP A 118 -1.00 11.18 14.62
N SER A 119 -1.93 10.48 13.95
CA SER A 119 -1.77 9.10 13.47
C SER A 119 -2.18 9.00 12.01
N LEU A 120 -1.23 8.73 11.12
CA LEU A 120 -1.51 8.57 9.69
C LEU A 120 -2.30 7.28 9.45
N ALA A 121 -2.04 6.23 10.24
CA ALA A 121 -2.79 4.98 10.17
C ALA A 121 -4.28 5.19 10.51
N ILE A 122 -4.60 5.91 11.60
CA ILE A 122 -5.99 6.17 11.99
C ILE A 122 -6.67 7.17 11.03
N THR A 123 -5.95 8.20 10.57
CA THR A 123 -6.46 9.12 9.54
C THR A 123 -6.81 8.35 8.26
N THR A 124 -5.93 7.46 7.82
CA THR A 124 -6.16 6.60 6.64
C THR A 124 -7.34 5.66 6.86
N LEU A 125 -7.45 5.03 8.03
CA LEU A 125 -8.58 4.18 8.40
C LEU A 125 -9.92 4.92 8.29
N HIS A 126 -10.01 6.12 8.85
CA HIS A 126 -11.24 6.91 8.81
C HIS A 126 -11.63 7.30 7.37
N GLN A 127 -10.66 7.64 6.53
CA GLN A 127 -10.90 7.98 5.13
C GLN A 127 -11.26 6.75 4.28
N THR A 128 -10.46 5.69 4.37
CA THR A 128 -10.63 4.46 3.57
C THR A 128 -11.92 3.74 3.91
N THR A 129 -12.36 3.69 5.16
CA THR A 129 -13.65 3.06 5.53
C THR A 129 -14.85 3.80 4.93
N ARG A 130 -14.75 5.13 4.78
CA ARG A 130 -15.75 5.94 4.08
C ARG A 130 -15.70 5.75 2.57
N LEU A 131 -14.50 5.75 1.98
CA LEU A 131 -14.31 5.45 0.56
C LEU A 131 -14.87 4.05 0.25
N ALA A 132 -14.53 3.03 1.03
CA ALA A 132 -15.02 1.65 0.90
C ALA A 132 -16.55 1.50 1.01
N GLY A 133 -17.25 2.53 1.52
CA GLY A 133 -18.68 2.49 1.80
C GLY A 133 -19.02 1.63 3.02
N LEU A 134 -18.04 1.34 3.87
CA LEU A 134 -18.22 0.61 5.13
C LEU A 134 -18.81 1.53 6.21
N ALA A 135 -18.43 2.81 6.18
CA ALA A 135 -18.94 3.87 7.03
C ALA A 135 -19.54 5.01 6.20
N ARG A 136 -20.51 5.72 6.76
CA ARG A 136 -21.15 6.87 6.12
C ARG A 136 -21.28 8.04 7.08
N LEU A 137 -20.85 9.22 6.62
CA LEU A 137 -20.97 10.49 7.35
C LEU A 137 -22.34 11.13 7.07
N VAL A 138 -23.11 11.41 8.12
CA VAL A 138 -24.40 12.11 8.06
C VAL A 138 -24.42 13.17 9.16
N ARG A 139 -24.50 14.46 8.80
CA ARG A 139 -24.63 15.59 9.76
C ARG A 139 -23.64 15.53 10.95
N GLY A 140 -22.36 15.28 10.66
CA GLY A 140 -21.31 15.20 11.70
C GLY A 140 -21.31 13.91 12.52
N GLN A 141 -22.10 12.90 12.11
CA GLN A 141 -22.15 11.58 12.71
C GLN A 141 -21.68 10.52 11.73
N LEU A 142 -20.86 9.58 12.20
CA LEU A 142 -20.39 8.45 11.43
C LEU A 142 -21.23 7.21 11.78
N LEU A 143 -21.79 6.57 10.76
CA LEU A 143 -22.64 5.40 10.90
C LEU A 143 -22.02 4.20 10.19
N LEU A 144 -22.12 3.02 10.80
CA LEU A 144 -21.86 1.76 10.11
C LEU A 144 -22.92 1.55 9.01
N THR A 145 -22.51 1.21 7.80
CA THR A 145 -23.46 0.92 6.70
C THR A 145 -23.88 -0.55 6.72
N LYS A 146 -24.95 -0.90 5.99
CA LYS A 146 -25.33 -2.31 5.79
C LYS A 146 -24.18 -3.15 5.20
N LYS A 147 -23.43 -2.57 4.26
CA LYS A 147 -22.24 -3.19 3.68
C LYS A 147 -21.16 -3.41 4.75
N GLY A 148 -20.92 -2.41 5.60
CA GLY A 148 -20.01 -2.52 6.73
C GLY A 148 -20.41 -3.62 7.71
N THR A 149 -21.70 -3.69 8.09
CA THR A 149 -22.22 -4.76 8.94
C THR A 149 -22.07 -6.15 8.32
N GLN A 150 -22.38 -6.31 7.03
CA GLN A 150 -22.25 -7.58 6.33
C GLN A 150 -20.79 -8.05 6.25
N LEU A 151 -19.86 -7.16 5.89
CA LEU A 151 -18.45 -7.51 5.73
C LEU A 151 -17.71 -7.68 7.05
N LEU A 152 -18.31 -7.27 8.18
CA LEU A 152 -17.78 -7.55 9.51
C LEU A 152 -18.07 -8.98 9.98
N ASP A 153 -18.99 -9.70 9.32
CA ASP A 153 -19.22 -11.11 9.56
C ASP A 153 -17.95 -11.92 9.24
N PRO A 154 -17.46 -12.79 10.14
CA PRO A 154 -16.29 -13.64 9.89
C PRO A 154 -16.37 -14.45 8.59
N ALA A 155 -17.56 -14.87 8.15
CA ALA A 155 -17.74 -15.59 6.90
C ALA A 155 -17.37 -14.74 5.66
N HIS A 156 -17.32 -13.42 5.79
CA HIS A 156 -17.05 -12.48 4.69
C HIS A 156 -15.66 -11.84 4.81
N ARG A 157 -14.83 -12.31 5.73
CA ARG A 157 -13.53 -11.72 6.04
C ARG A 157 -12.56 -11.66 4.84
N PRO A 158 -12.47 -12.68 3.95
CA PRO A 158 -11.67 -12.56 2.73
C PRO A 158 -12.16 -11.45 1.79
N ALA A 159 -13.47 -11.21 1.73
CA ALA A 159 -14.04 -10.13 0.94
C ALA A 159 -13.77 -8.74 1.58
N LEU A 160 -13.80 -8.65 2.91
CA LEU A 160 -13.37 -7.44 3.62
C LEU A 160 -11.89 -7.15 3.34
N TRP A 161 -11.03 -8.16 3.42
CA TRP A 161 -9.60 -8.04 3.09
C TRP A 161 -9.38 -7.47 1.69
N ALA A 162 -9.98 -8.10 0.67
CA ALA A 162 -9.85 -7.65 -0.71
C ALA A 162 -10.32 -6.19 -0.89
N LEU A 163 -11.44 -5.81 -0.25
CA LEU A 163 -11.96 -4.43 -0.30
C LEU A 163 -11.05 -3.42 0.40
N VAL A 164 -10.46 -3.78 1.54
CA VAL A 164 -9.53 -2.92 2.29
C VAL A 164 -8.28 -2.65 1.45
N LEU A 165 -7.68 -3.70 0.88
CA LEU A 165 -6.50 -3.57 0.04
C LEU A 165 -6.80 -2.76 -1.23
N ASP A 166 -7.88 -3.07 -1.94
CA ASP A 166 -8.31 -2.32 -3.13
C ASP A 166 -8.56 -0.84 -2.81
N THR A 167 -9.26 -0.56 -1.71
CA THR A 167 -9.56 0.83 -1.35
C THR A 167 -8.30 1.61 -1.01
N PHE A 168 -7.36 1.00 -0.28
CA PHE A 168 -6.09 1.63 0.04
C PHE A 168 -5.23 1.88 -1.21
N THR A 169 -5.14 0.90 -2.12
CA THR A 169 -4.23 0.94 -3.26
C THR A 169 -4.76 1.75 -4.45
N ASN A 170 -6.07 1.65 -4.74
CA ASN A 170 -6.65 2.19 -5.98
C ASN A 170 -7.53 3.43 -5.77
N ARG A 171 -7.98 3.72 -4.54
CA ARG A 171 -9.03 4.73 -4.30
C ARG A 171 -8.61 5.84 -3.34
N PHE A 172 -7.73 5.52 -2.41
CA PHE A 172 -7.15 6.47 -1.47
C PHE A 172 -5.89 7.11 -2.07
N LEU A 173 -5.71 8.42 -1.90
CA LEU A 173 -4.57 9.16 -2.46
C LEU A 173 -3.38 9.10 -1.49
N TRP A 174 -2.34 8.34 -1.82
CA TRP A 174 -1.18 8.16 -0.92
C TRP A 174 -0.47 9.48 -0.62
N ALA A 175 -0.36 10.35 -1.64
CA ALA A 175 0.25 11.66 -1.53
C ALA A 175 -0.42 12.60 -0.52
N SER A 176 -1.64 12.32 -0.07
CA SER A 176 -2.30 13.16 0.94
C SER A 176 -1.70 13.03 2.34
N HIS A 177 -0.77 12.11 2.55
CA HIS A 177 -0.12 11.82 3.83
C HIS A 177 1.37 12.22 3.84
N ASP A 178 1.81 13.03 2.88
CA ASP A 178 3.17 13.58 2.83
C ASP A 178 3.21 14.96 2.15
N GLY A 179 4.42 15.51 2.03
CA GLY A 179 4.69 16.81 1.41
C GLY A 179 5.47 16.74 0.11
N TYR A 180 5.52 15.59 -0.56
CA TYR A 180 6.26 15.45 -1.82
C TYR A 180 5.52 16.08 -3.00
N PRO A 181 6.25 16.65 -4.00
CA PRO A 181 5.63 17.26 -5.17
C PRO A 181 4.91 16.23 -6.06
N SER A 182 5.46 15.01 -6.15
CA SER A 182 4.87 13.92 -6.91
C SER A 182 3.58 13.43 -6.26
N GLN A 183 2.51 13.29 -7.03
CA GLN A 183 1.28 12.63 -6.56
C GLN A 183 1.24 11.12 -6.84
N THR A 184 2.06 10.64 -7.78
CA THR A 184 1.90 9.31 -8.39
C THR A 184 2.89 8.27 -7.87
N VAL A 185 4.07 8.70 -7.39
CA VAL A 185 5.16 7.82 -6.95
C VAL A 185 4.70 6.85 -5.87
N GLY A 186 5.09 5.58 -6.04
CA GLY A 186 4.75 4.47 -5.14
C GLY A 186 3.38 3.87 -5.47
N GLN A 187 2.34 4.71 -5.52
CA GLN A 187 0.98 4.25 -5.79
C GLN A 187 0.82 3.74 -7.23
N THR A 188 1.39 4.46 -8.20
CA THR A 188 1.53 3.96 -9.57
C THR A 188 2.43 2.74 -9.55
N GLY A 189 1.92 1.59 -9.99
CA GLY A 189 2.72 0.36 -9.96
C GLY A 189 2.95 -0.20 -8.55
N TRP A 190 2.07 0.08 -7.58
CA TRP A 190 2.16 -0.52 -6.23
C TRP A 190 2.29 -2.06 -6.28
N ALA A 191 1.59 -2.71 -7.22
CA ALA A 191 1.65 -4.16 -7.40
C ALA A 191 3.00 -4.62 -7.98
N TYR A 192 3.68 -3.77 -8.76
CA TYR A 192 5.07 -4.01 -9.16
C TYR A 192 6.00 -3.95 -7.94
N SER A 193 5.76 -3.07 -6.97
CA SER A 193 6.50 -3.07 -5.71
C SER A 193 6.29 -4.35 -4.90
N VAL A 194 5.08 -4.92 -4.90
CA VAL A 194 4.82 -6.26 -4.32
C VAL A 194 5.59 -7.34 -5.08
N TYR A 195 5.61 -7.29 -6.42
CA TYR A 195 6.41 -8.20 -7.23
C TYR A 195 7.91 -8.11 -6.91
N LEU A 196 8.46 -6.90 -6.82
CA LEU A 196 9.87 -6.68 -6.46
C LEU A 196 10.19 -7.26 -5.08
N LEU A 197 9.31 -7.00 -4.10
CA LEU A 197 9.49 -7.53 -2.74
C LEU A 197 9.40 -9.06 -2.70
N ALA A 198 8.49 -9.66 -3.47
CA ALA A 198 8.41 -11.12 -3.61
C ALA A 198 9.66 -11.71 -4.28
N ARG A 199 10.22 -11.01 -5.26
CA ARG A 199 11.38 -11.47 -6.06
C ARG A 199 12.69 -11.35 -5.30
N PHE A 200 12.90 -10.25 -4.59
CA PHE A 200 14.19 -9.91 -3.98
C PHE A 200 14.19 -9.95 -2.45
N GLY A 201 13.01 -9.82 -1.81
CA GLY A 201 12.90 -9.63 -0.37
C GLY A 201 13.22 -10.84 0.50
N GLN A 202 13.60 -12.00 -0.05
CA GLN A 202 14.16 -13.08 0.76
C GLN A 202 15.47 -12.67 1.43
N GLN A 203 16.21 -11.74 0.82
CA GLN A 203 17.38 -11.11 1.41
C GLN A 203 17.09 -9.64 1.74
N PRO A 204 17.69 -9.08 2.81
CA PRO A 204 17.55 -7.65 3.10
C PRO A 204 18.18 -6.80 2.00
N HIS A 205 17.42 -5.85 1.48
CA HIS A 205 17.89 -4.87 0.49
C HIS A 205 17.48 -3.46 0.90
N PRO A 206 18.34 -2.44 0.68
CA PRO A 206 18.01 -1.05 1.01
C PRO A 206 16.83 -0.55 0.17
N VAL A 207 16.13 0.48 0.66
CA VAL A 207 15.02 1.13 -0.07
C VAL A 207 15.48 1.61 -1.46
N SER A 208 16.69 2.13 -1.56
CA SER A 208 17.33 2.59 -2.79
C SER A 208 17.44 1.50 -3.86
N PHE A 209 17.62 0.24 -3.47
CA PHE A 209 17.60 -0.89 -4.41
C PHE A 209 16.24 -1.03 -5.09
N TYR A 210 15.16 -1.02 -4.30
CA TYR A 210 13.80 -1.11 -4.83
C TYR A 210 13.40 0.14 -5.61
N ALA A 211 13.80 1.32 -5.14
CA ALA A 211 13.54 2.59 -5.82
C ALA A 211 14.22 2.66 -7.19
N ALA A 212 15.45 2.12 -7.33
CA ALA A 212 16.14 2.06 -8.60
C ALA A 212 15.41 1.15 -9.61
N HIS A 213 14.92 -0.01 -9.17
CA HIS A 213 14.10 -0.90 -10.02
C HIS A 213 12.77 -0.27 -10.42
N TYR A 214 12.11 0.43 -9.48
CA TYR A 214 10.90 1.20 -9.75
C TYR A 214 11.16 2.32 -10.77
N GLN A 215 12.23 3.10 -10.62
CA GLN A 215 12.58 4.20 -11.52
C GLN A 215 12.92 3.71 -12.93
N ARG A 216 13.57 2.54 -13.07
CA ARG A 216 13.81 1.92 -14.39
C ARG A 216 12.51 1.51 -15.09
N ALA A 217 11.54 0.98 -14.34
CA ALA A 217 10.23 0.61 -14.89
C ALA A 217 9.36 1.84 -15.23
N PHE A 218 9.51 2.94 -14.48
CA PHE A 218 8.71 4.16 -14.63
C PHE A 218 9.60 5.41 -14.76
N PRO A 219 10.37 5.58 -15.84
CA PRO A 219 11.38 6.64 -15.94
C PRO A 219 10.80 8.06 -15.83
N PHE A 220 9.51 8.23 -16.15
CA PHE A 220 8.82 9.52 -16.09
C PHE A 220 8.65 10.07 -14.67
N VAL A 221 8.66 9.22 -13.63
CA VAL A 221 8.41 9.66 -12.24
C VAL A 221 9.50 10.58 -11.70
N LEU A 222 10.70 10.51 -12.26
CA LEU A 222 11.82 11.37 -11.86
C LEU A 222 11.58 12.84 -12.28
N ALA A 223 10.86 13.06 -13.38
CA ALA A 223 10.56 14.40 -13.89
C ALA A 223 9.61 15.19 -12.97
N GLU A 224 8.96 14.53 -12.01
CA GLU A 224 8.07 15.17 -11.03
C GLU A 224 8.85 15.87 -9.89
N PHE A 225 10.17 15.68 -9.79
CA PHE A 225 11.02 16.28 -8.77
C PHE A 225 11.96 17.31 -9.39
N THR A 226 11.53 18.56 -9.45
CA THR A 226 12.24 19.65 -10.14
C THR A 226 13.04 20.57 -9.23
N ASP A 227 12.83 20.52 -7.92
CA ASP A 227 13.46 21.42 -6.94
C ASP A 227 14.58 20.71 -6.18
N PRO A 228 15.87 20.96 -6.50
CA PRO A 228 16.99 20.28 -5.85
C PRO A 228 17.47 20.97 -4.56
N VAL A 229 16.78 21.98 -4.02
CA VAL A 229 17.33 22.87 -2.96
C VAL A 229 17.88 22.11 -1.75
N TYR A 230 17.23 21.03 -1.33
CA TYR A 230 17.64 20.25 -0.15
C TYR A 230 18.10 18.82 -0.44
N ARG A 231 17.72 18.25 -1.59
CA ARG A 231 18.02 16.88 -2.02
C ARG A 231 17.99 16.79 -3.53
N THR A 232 18.81 15.92 -4.12
CA THR A 232 18.73 15.62 -5.55
C THR A 232 17.36 15.01 -5.91
N PRO A 233 16.90 15.14 -7.17
CA PRO A 233 15.66 14.49 -7.63
C PRO A 233 15.60 12.98 -7.35
N LEU A 234 16.73 12.28 -7.48
CA LEU A 234 16.82 10.85 -7.22
C LEU A 234 16.66 10.51 -5.73
N GLU A 235 17.26 11.29 -4.84
CA GLU A 235 17.09 11.13 -3.39
C GLU A 235 15.64 11.45 -2.95
N GLN A 236 15.02 12.46 -3.54
CA GLN A 236 13.60 12.76 -3.30
C GLN A 236 12.69 11.65 -3.77
N LEU A 237 12.91 11.13 -4.99
CA LEU A 237 12.19 9.99 -5.52
C LEU A 237 12.34 8.77 -4.61
N THR A 238 13.57 8.45 -4.22
CA THR A 238 13.88 7.28 -3.38
C THR A 238 13.18 7.36 -2.05
N HIS A 239 13.23 8.53 -1.40
CA HIS A 239 12.57 8.72 -0.12
C HIS A 239 11.04 8.77 -0.23
N CYS A 240 10.50 9.43 -1.25
CA CYS A 240 9.05 9.45 -1.52
C CYS A 240 8.52 8.03 -1.75
N TYR A 241 9.21 7.27 -2.61
CA TYR A 241 8.90 5.87 -2.87
C TYR A 241 8.98 5.01 -1.61
N GLY A 242 10.03 5.16 -0.81
CA GLY A 242 10.23 4.41 0.43
C GLY A 242 9.14 4.66 1.47
N VAL A 243 8.85 5.93 1.77
CA VAL A 243 7.83 6.32 2.75
C VAL A 243 6.46 5.82 2.33
N ARG A 244 6.06 6.05 1.08
CA ARG A 244 4.73 5.67 0.60
C ARG A 244 4.55 4.16 0.46
N THR A 245 5.54 3.50 -0.13
CA THR A 245 5.42 2.08 -0.48
C THR A 245 5.69 1.21 0.73
N PHE A 246 6.76 1.46 1.48
CA PHE A 246 7.18 0.55 2.54
C PHE A 246 6.64 0.97 3.89
N GLU A 247 7.04 2.13 4.41
CA GLU A 247 6.69 2.60 5.77
C GLU A 247 5.17 2.73 5.97
N ARG A 248 4.49 3.40 5.03
CA ARG A 248 3.05 3.76 5.13
C ARG A 248 2.16 2.96 4.18
N GLY A 249 2.68 1.86 3.65
CA GLY A 249 1.99 1.00 2.69
C GLY A 249 2.13 -0.46 3.07
N LEU A 250 3.10 -1.15 2.48
CA LEU A 250 3.32 -2.59 2.65
C LEU A 250 3.57 -3.00 4.11
N ASN A 251 4.21 -2.15 4.93
CA ASN A 251 4.35 -2.38 6.37
C ASN A 251 2.99 -2.41 7.07
N TRP A 252 2.05 -1.55 6.69
CA TRP A 252 0.72 -1.53 7.31
C TRP A 252 -0.07 -2.82 7.07
N PHE A 253 0.30 -3.59 6.04
CA PHE A 253 -0.27 -4.91 5.74
C PHE A 253 0.60 -6.07 6.24
N GLY A 254 1.68 -5.80 6.98
CA GLY A 254 2.56 -6.82 7.56
C GLY A 254 3.44 -7.54 6.53
N LEU A 255 3.66 -6.92 5.36
CA LEU A 255 4.37 -7.55 4.24
C LEU A 255 5.90 -7.42 4.34
N LEU A 256 6.40 -6.60 5.26
CA LEU A 256 7.83 -6.45 5.53
C LEU A 256 8.22 -7.31 6.74
N GLY A 257 9.43 -7.88 6.68
CA GLY A 257 10.03 -8.59 7.80
C GLY A 257 10.26 -7.65 9.00
N PRO A 258 10.53 -8.21 10.20
CA PRO A 258 10.82 -7.40 11.37
C PRO A 258 12.01 -6.50 11.11
N GLU A 259 11.90 -5.22 11.49
CA GLU A 259 13.02 -4.29 11.41
C GLU A 259 14.20 -4.79 12.25
N PRO A 260 15.45 -4.70 11.76
CA PRO A 260 16.62 -4.79 12.63
C PRO A 260 16.46 -3.75 13.75
N GLN A 261 16.75 -4.15 14.99
CA GLN A 261 16.63 -3.35 16.23
C GLN A 261 16.56 -1.83 16.00
N ALA A 262 15.46 -1.22 16.44
CA ALA A 262 15.21 0.21 16.35
C ALA A 262 16.46 1.02 16.69
N SER A 263 17.11 1.59 15.67
CA SER A 263 18.10 2.63 15.90
C SER A 263 17.37 3.84 16.48
N VAL A 264 18.00 4.55 17.41
CA VAL A 264 17.46 5.76 18.04
C VAL A 264 17.19 6.88 17.02
N LEU A 265 17.61 6.70 15.76
CA LEU A 265 17.44 7.61 14.65
C LEU A 265 16.88 6.86 13.44
N TYR A 266 15.82 7.36 12.83
CA TYR A 266 15.30 6.92 11.53
C TYR A 266 16.40 7.01 10.46
N GLN A 267 16.67 5.90 9.79
CA GLN A 267 17.60 5.84 8.65
C GLN A 267 16.78 5.64 7.35
N PRO A 268 16.79 6.60 6.40
CA PRO A 268 15.93 6.55 5.22
C PRO A 268 16.16 5.37 4.27
N ASP A 269 17.32 4.70 4.35
CA ASP A 269 17.71 3.64 3.43
C ASP A 269 17.98 2.30 4.16
N GLN A 270 17.22 2.03 5.23
CA GLN A 270 17.36 0.78 5.96
C GLN A 270 17.07 -0.44 5.07
N PRO A 271 17.83 -1.54 5.25
CA PRO A 271 17.53 -2.79 4.57
C PRO A 271 16.16 -3.35 4.97
N LEU A 272 15.36 -3.69 3.96
CA LEU A 272 14.04 -4.29 4.08
C LEU A 272 14.07 -5.72 3.54
N SER A 273 13.38 -6.63 4.22
CA SER A 273 13.09 -7.98 3.75
C SER A 273 11.58 -8.21 3.67
N ALA A 274 11.15 -9.24 2.94
CA ALA A 274 9.77 -9.65 2.86
C ALA A 274 9.39 -10.50 4.08
N SER A 275 8.20 -10.25 4.62
CA SER A 275 7.57 -11.14 5.59
C SER A 275 7.09 -12.42 4.91
N PRO A 276 7.10 -13.58 5.59
CA PRO A 276 6.42 -14.79 5.12
C PRO A 276 4.94 -14.56 4.79
N LEU A 277 4.31 -13.56 5.43
CA LEU A 277 2.92 -13.17 5.19
C LEU A 277 2.67 -12.79 3.72
N LEU A 278 3.66 -12.24 3.01
CA LEU A 278 3.53 -11.89 1.60
C LEU A 278 3.11 -13.11 0.76
N ALA A 279 3.81 -14.23 0.92
CA ALA A 279 3.53 -15.45 0.15
C ALA A 279 2.22 -16.14 0.59
N GLN A 280 1.74 -15.84 1.81
CA GLN A 280 0.47 -16.36 2.34
C GLN A 280 -0.74 -15.54 1.85
N LEU A 281 -0.55 -14.26 1.51
CA LEU A 281 -1.61 -13.38 1.01
C LEU A 281 -1.66 -13.29 -0.52
N PHE A 282 -0.49 -13.35 -1.16
CA PHE A 282 -0.37 -13.18 -2.61
C PHE A 282 0.14 -14.45 -3.27
N ASP A 283 -0.35 -14.70 -4.48
CA ASP A 283 0.31 -15.54 -5.46
C ASP A 283 1.06 -14.64 -6.43
N VAL A 284 2.39 -14.82 -6.51
CA VAL A 284 3.27 -13.99 -7.33
C VAL A 284 4.01 -14.87 -8.32
N GLN A 285 3.63 -14.74 -9.59
CA GLN A 285 4.30 -15.42 -10.68
C GLN A 285 5.66 -14.77 -10.92
N GLN A 286 6.71 -15.47 -10.53
CA GLN A 286 8.09 -15.02 -10.74
C GLN A 286 8.47 -15.20 -12.21
N ALA A 287 9.07 -14.17 -12.81
CA ALA A 287 9.73 -14.35 -14.10
C ALA A 287 10.91 -15.32 -13.96
N PRO A 288 11.22 -16.13 -14.99
CA PRO A 288 12.41 -16.98 -15.00
C PRO A 288 13.68 -16.19 -14.63
N VAL A 289 14.62 -16.88 -13.98
CA VAL A 289 15.96 -16.33 -13.65
C VAL A 289 16.80 -16.25 -14.93
#